data_AF-Q0DSH3-F1
#
_entry.id   AF-Q0DSH3-F1
#
_cell.length_a   1.000
_cell.length_b   1.000
_cell.length_c   1.000
_cell.angle_alpha   90.00
_cell.angle_beta   90.00
_cell.angle_gamma   90.00
#
_symmetry.space_group_name_H-M   'P 1'
#
loop_
_entity.id
_entity.type
_entity.pdbx_description
1 polymer ?
#
loop_
_entity_poly.entity_id
_entity_poly.type
_entity_poly.pdbx_seq_one_letter_code
_entity_poly.pdbx_strand_id
1 'polypeptide(L)'
;MEATAKYNRGNPAVKRILQEVKEMQSNPSPDFMAMPLEEDIFEWQFAILGPRDSEFEGGIYHGRIQLPSDYPFKPPSFMLLTPSGRFEIQKKICLSISNYHPEHWQPSWSVRTALVALIAFMPTPGGGALGSLDFKKEDRRALAIKSRETPPKFGSAERQKVIDEIHEQMLSRAPPVPQLLTNETNEETNQLPASDASDEHAHKAVGGVNTAGSNSDSVNNDLPRPDSESEIVQHIVEGRTEGVSNHSRANLSRENIPRVAPTPQNPVVAIQKPKHDRLLTLAAFGLTLAIMALVIKKFFKINGLAGYIEGKF
;
A
#
# COMPACT_ATOMS: atom_id res chain seq x y z
N MET A 1 -8.54 1.41 33.60
CA MET A 1 -9.46 0.24 33.47
C MET A 1 -10.94 0.63 33.37
N GLU A 2 -11.29 1.92 33.23
CA GLU A 2 -12.67 2.43 33.31
C GLU A 2 -13.46 2.44 31.98
N ALA A 3 -12.80 2.26 30.83
CA ALA A 3 -13.43 2.29 29.50
C ALA A 3 -14.43 1.13 29.23
N THR A 4 -14.60 0.21 30.18
CA THR A 4 -15.29 -1.06 29.97
C THR A 4 -16.81 -1.00 30.11
N ALA A 5 -17.36 0.03 30.76
CA ALA A 5 -18.79 0.21 31.03
C ALA A 5 -19.56 0.98 29.94
N LYS A 6 -18.87 1.57 28.96
CA LYS A 6 -19.44 2.54 28.01
C LYS A 6 -20.17 1.93 26.81
N TYR A 7 -19.89 0.68 26.44
CA TYR A 7 -20.36 0.08 25.20
C TYR A 7 -21.23 -1.16 25.43
N ASN A 8 -22.25 -1.35 24.58
CA ASN A 8 -23.08 -2.55 24.61
C ASN A 8 -22.26 -3.79 24.19
N ARG A 9 -21.76 -4.53 25.17
CA ARG A 9 -21.00 -5.77 24.97
C ARG A 9 -21.81 -6.90 24.35
N GLY A 10 -23.13 -6.77 24.22
CA GLY A 10 -23.97 -7.68 23.46
C GLY A 10 -23.82 -7.52 21.94
N ASN A 11 -23.45 -6.32 21.46
CA ASN A 11 -23.28 -6.04 20.04
C ASN A 11 -22.06 -6.81 19.47
N PRO A 12 -22.25 -7.65 18.43
CA PRO A 12 -21.15 -8.40 17.80
C PRO A 12 -19.99 -7.52 17.31
N ALA A 13 -20.27 -6.33 16.76
CA ALA A 13 -19.25 -5.39 16.30
C ALA A 13 -18.39 -4.90 17.48
N VAL A 14 -19.03 -4.49 18.57
CA VAL A 14 -18.34 -4.08 19.80
C VAL A 14 -17.46 -5.21 20.35
N LYS A 15 -17.98 -6.45 20.41
CA LYS A 15 -17.19 -7.61 20.84
C LYS A 15 -15.96 -7.82 19.95
N ARG A 16 -16.14 -7.73 18.63
CA ARG A 16 -15.05 -7.88 17.66
C ARG A 16 -13.99 -6.79 17.84
N ILE A 17 -14.40 -5.52 17.92
CA ILE A 17 -13.51 -4.37 18.09
C ILE A 17 -12.69 -4.52 19.38
N LEU A 18 -13.33 -4.80 20.52
CA LEU A 18 -12.63 -4.96 21.80
C LEU A 18 -11.65 -6.14 21.79
N GLN A 19 -11.97 -7.22 21.08
CA GLN A 19 -11.05 -8.34 20.89
C GLN A 19 -9.82 -7.93 20.05
N GLU A 20 -10.01 -7.15 18.99
CA GLU A 20 -8.90 -6.63 18.18
C GLU A 20 -8.04 -5.62 18.94
N VAL A 21 -8.63 -4.75 19.76
CA VAL A 21 -7.88 -3.85 20.66
C VAL A 21 -6.94 -4.66 21.57
N LYS A 22 -7.47 -5.72 22.19
CA LYS A 22 -6.67 -6.60 23.05
C LYS A 22 -5.56 -7.30 22.26
N GLU A 23 -5.85 -7.77 21.04
CA GLU A 23 -4.87 -8.40 20.15
C GLU A 23 -3.74 -7.43 19.78
N MET A 24 -4.09 -6.21 19.37
CA MET A 24 -3.13 -5.15 19.02
C MET A 24 -2.22 -4.77 20.21
N GLN A 25 -2.78 -4.68 21.42
CA GLN A 25 -2.01 -4.38 22.64
C GLN A 25 -1.09 -5.52 23.08
N SER A 26 -1.56 -6.78 22.96
CA SER A 26 -0.78 -7.95 23.40
C SER A 26 0.28 -8.40 22.39
N ASN A 27 0.16 -7.98 21.12
CA ASN A 27 1.08 -8.33 20.05
C ASN A 27 1.46 -7.10 19.21
N PRO A 28 2.25 -6.15 19.75
CA PRO A 28 2.57 -4.93 19.03
C PRO A 28 3.34 -5.22 17.72
N SER A 29 2.99 -4.51 16.65
CA SER A 29 3.69 -4.61 15.36
C SER A 29 4.90 -3.67 15.32
N PRO A 30 6.04 -4.06 14.73
CA PRO A 30 7.15 -3.13 14.48
C PRO A 30 6.82 -2.09 13.39
N ASP A 31 5.89 -2.40 12.48
CA ASP A 31 5.66 -1.60 11.27
C ASP A 31 4.53 -0.58 11.41
N PHE A 32 3.69 -0.70 12.42
CA PHE A 32 2.56 0.20 12.63
C PHE A 32 2.10 0.25 14.09
N MET A 33 1.35 1.29 14.42
CA MET A 33 0.57 1.41 15.64
C MET A 33 -0.85 1.83 15.27
N ALA A 34 -1.84 1.34 16.02
CA ALA A 34 -3.19 1.87 15.93
C ALA A 34 -3.90 1.79 17.28
N MET A 35 -4.69 2.80 17.59
CA MET A 35 -5.46 2.90 18.83
C MET A 35 -6.87 3.43 18.54
N PRO A 36 -7.91 2.81 19.11
CA PRO A 36 -9.26 3.38 19.08
C PRO A 36 -9.29 4.68 19.89
N LEU A 37 -10.23 5.57 19.57
CA LEU A 37 -10.56 6.68 20.46
C LEU A 37 -11.31 6.19 21.70
N GLU A 38 -11.13 6.91 22.81
CA GLU A 38 -11.90 6.66 24.04
C GLU A 38 -13.36 7.13 23.91
N GLU A 39 -13.59 8.20 23.13
CA GLU A 39 -14.93 8.69 22.86
C GLU A 39 -15.73 7.70 21.99
N ASP A 40 -15.09 7.10 20.99
CA ASP A 40 -15.70 6.24 19.97
C ASP A 40 -14.73 5.14 19.48
N ILE A 41 -14.96 3.90 19.90
CA ILE A 41 -14.15 2.74 19.50
C ILE A 41 -14.33 2.34 18.03
N PHE A 42 -15.27 2.93 17.30
CA PHE A 42 -15.42 2.74 15.86
C PHE A 42 -14.48 3.64 15.06
N GLU A 43 -13.83 4.63 15.68
CA GLU A 43 -12.82 5.44 15.05
C GLU A 43 -11.44 5.19 15.68
N TRP A 44 -10.45 4.92 14.84
CA TRP A 44 -9.09 4.62 15.28
C TRP A 44 -8.11 5.61 14.66
N GLN A 45 -7.10 6.01 15.43
CA GLN A 45 -5.90 6.65 14.92
C GLN A 45 -4.84 5.60 14.66
N PHE A 46 -4.07 5.76 13.58
CA PHE A 46 -2.95 4.87 13.28
C PHE A 46 -1.77 5.64 12.73
N ALA A 47 -0.60 5.03 12.81
CA ALA A 47 0.55 5.39 12.01
C ALA A 47 1.23 4.13 11.46
N ILE A 48 1.74 4.21 10.24
CA ILE A 48 2.51 3.16 9.59
C ILE A 48 3.91 3.67 9.23
N LEU A 49 4.90 2.78 9.31
CA LEU A 49 6.21 3.02 8.70
C LEU A 49 6.10 2.87 7.19
N GLY A 50 6.82 3.72 6.47
CA GLY A 50 6.95 3.57 5.03
C GLY A 50 7.62 2.24 4.65
N PRO A 51 7.12 1.52 3.64
CA PRO A 51 7.71 0.25 3.19
C PRO A 51 9.20 0.40 2.86
N ARG A 52 10.00 -0.59 3.28
CA ARG A 52 11.42 -0.67 2.92
C ARG A 52 11.60 -0.80 1.41
N ASP A 53 12.76 -0.36 0.92
CA ASP A 53 13.14 -0.42 -0.49
C ASP A 53 12.15 0.33 -1.42
N SER A 54 11.43 1.32 -0.88
CA SER A 54 10.48 2.17 -1.61
C SER A 54 10.72 3.63 -1.29
N GLU A 55 10.23 4.56 -2.12
CA GLU A 55 10.35 6.01 -1.91
C GLU A 55 9.70 6.54 -0.61
N PHE A 56 8.94 5.69 0.09
CA PHE A 56 8.31 5.98 1.37
C PHE A 56 9.18 5.57 2.58
N GLU A 57 10.21 4.75 2.38
CA GLU A 57 11.05 4.23 3.46
C GLU A 57 11.61 5.36 4.33
N GLY A 58 11.60 5.13 5.65
CA GLY A 58 12.00 6.10 6.66
C GLY A 58 10.86 7.02 7.13
N GLY A 59 9.74 7.09 6.41
CA GLY A 59 8.58 7.91 6.77
C GLY A 59 7.69 7.30 7.85
N ILE A 60 6.95 8.17 8.55
CA ILE A 60 5.91 7.84 9.54
C ILE A 60 4.60 8.50 9.09
N TYR A 61 3.68 7.68 8.60
CA TYR A 61 2.45 8.17 7.99
C TYR A 61 1.27 7.93 8.90
N HIS A 62 0.72 9.02 9.44
CA HIS A 62 -0.48 9.01 10.27
C HIS A 62 -1.74 8.98 9.43
N GLY A 63 -2.77 8.35 9.97
CA GLY A 63 -4.08 8.27 9.36
C GLY A 63 -5.15 7.89 10.37
N ARG A 64 -6.38 7.79 9.88
CA ARG A 64 -7.53 7.32 10.66
C ARG A 64 -8.26 6.18 9.97
N ILE A 65 -8.85 5.32 10.79
CA ILE A 65 -9.73 4.22 10.38
C ILE A 65 -11.13 4.51 10.89
N GLN A 66 -12.12 4.40 10.01
CA GLN A 66 -13.53 4.42 10.39
C GLN A 66 -14.11 3.02 10.17
N LEU A 67 -14.54 2.41 11.27
CA LEU A 67 -15.22 1.11 11.29
C LEU A 67 -16.73 1.36 11.16
N PRO A 68 -17.43 0.67 10.24
CA PRO A 68 -18.88 0.79 10.15
C PRO A 68 -19.58 0.09 11.33
N SER A 69 -20.84 0.42 11.58
CA SER A 69 -21.63 -0.15 12.69
C SER A 69 -21.85 -1.66 12.59
N ASP A 70 -21.76 -2.22 11.38
CA ASP A 70 -21.87 -3.64 11.04
C ASP A 70 -20.50 -4.31 10.82
N TYR A 71 -19.40 -3.68 11.24
CA TYR A 71 -18.09 -4.32 11.28
C TYR A 71 -18.14 -5.64 12.09
N PRO A 72 -17.53 -6.75 11.63
CA PRO A 72 -16.65 -6.88 10.46
C PRO A 72 -17.37 -7.35 9.19
N PHE A 73 -18.70 -7.28 9.09
CA PHE A 73 -19.41 -7.69 7.87
C PHE A 73 -19.28 -6.68 6.74
N LYS A 74 -19.01 -5.41 7.06
CA LYS A 74 -18.55 -4.42 6.10
C LYS A 74 -17.10 -3.98 6.38
N PRO A 75 -16.36 -3.61 5.34
CA PRO A 75 -14.97 -3.17 5.46
C PRO A 75 -14.83 -1.80 6.13
N PRO A 76 -13.64 -1.53 6.70
CA PRO A 76 -13.28 -0.20 7.18
C PRO A 76 -13.02 0.81 6.05
N SER A 77 -13.03 2.10 6.39
CA SER A 77 -12.52 3.19 5.54
C SER A 77 -11.22 3.75 6.11
N PHE A 78 -10.24 4.04 5.24
CA PHE A 78 -8.94 4.61 5.60
C PHE A 78 -8.76 6.00 5.00
N MET A 79 -8.12 6.89 5.75
CA MET A 79 -7.69 8.22 5.29
C MET A 79 -6.31 8.52 5.87
N LEU A 80 -5.39 9.02 5.05
CA LEU A 80 -4.12 9.56 5.55
C LEU A 80 -4.31 10.99 6.06
N LEU A 81 -3.53 11.35 7.08
CA LEU A 81 -3.40 12.70 7.62
C LEU A 81 -2.02 13.29 7.28
N THR A 82 -0.99 12.44 7.19
CA THR A 82 0.35 12.85 6.76
C THR A 82 0.44 12.91 5.23
N PRO A 83 0.93 14.02 4.64
CA PRO A 83 1.22 14.10 3.21
C PRO A 83 2.27 13.05 2.80
N SER A 84 1.93 12.20 1.84
CA SER A 84 2.82 11.15 1.33
C SER A 84 3.19 11.30 -0.14
N GLY A 85 2.50 12.16 -0.89
CA GLY A 85 2.60 12.23 -2.36
C GLY A 85 2.02 10.99 -3.07
N ARG A 86 1.35 10.11 -2.30
CA ARG A 86 0.68 8.89 -2.79
C ARG A 86 -0.84 8.97 -2.66
N PHE A 87 -1.33 9.54 -1.57
CA PHE A 87 -2.76 9.72 -1.33
C PHE A 87 -3.04 11.17 -0.93
N GLU A 88 -4.18 11.68 -1.39
CA GLU A 88 -4.75 12.92 -0.88
C GLU A 88 -5.07 12.75 0.62
N ILE A 89 -4.71 13.75 1.42
CA ILE A 89 -5.00 13.74 2.86
C ILE A 89 -6.52 13.85 3.09
N GLN A 90 -7.01 13.20 4.14
CA GLN A 90 -8.42 13.18 4.56
C GLN A 90 -9.40 12.64 3.51
N LYS A 91 -8.91 12.08 2.41
CA LYS A 91 -9.74 11.43 1.39
C LYS A 91 -9.73 9.93 1.59
N LYS A 92 -10.89 9.29 1.42
CA LYS A 92 -11.00 7.84 1.58
C LYS A 92 -10.13 7.14 0.54
N ILE A 93 -9.34 6.17 0.97
CA ILE A 93 -8.46 5.39 0.11
C ILE A 93 -9.23 4.20 -0.47
N CYS A 94 -9.25 4.09 -1.79
CA CYS A 94 -9.73 2.91 -2.50
C CYS A 94 -8.67 1.80 -2.42
N LEU A 95 -8.97 0.74 -1.67
CA LEU A 95 -8.21 -0.50 -1.63
C LEU A 95 -9.18 -1.64 -1.97
N SER A 96 -8.68 -2.75 -2.51
CA SER A 96 -9.49 -3.98 -2.62
C SER A 96 -10.03 -4.48 -1.28
N ILE A 97 -9.46 -4.00 -0.17
CA ILE A 97 -9.86 -4.33 1.19
C ILE A 97 -10.63 -3.21 1.90
N SER A 98 -10.93 -2.09 1.23
CA SER A 98 -11.68 -0.97 1.81
C SER A 98 -13.12 -0.95 1.33
N ASN A 99 -13.93 -0.04 1.89
CA ASN A 99 -15.35 0.12 1.56
C ASN A 99 -15.67 0.46 0.08
N TYR A 100 -14.66 0.61 -0.77
CA TYR A 100 -14.86 0.73 -2.21
C TYR A 100 -15.08 -0.61 -2.91
N HIS A 101 -14.58 -1.71 -2.33
CA HIS A 101 -14.67 -3.07 -2.88
C HIS A 101 -15.24 -4.04 -1.83
N PRO A 102 -16.49 -3.83 -1.37
CA PRO A 102 -17.09 -4.65 -0.32
C PRO A 102 -17.18 -6.15 -0.68
N GLU A 103 -17.21 -6.48 -1.97
CA GLU A 103 -17.20 -7.85 -2.50
C GLU A 103 -15.90 -8.62 -2.22
N HIS A 104 -14.79 -7.90 -2.07
CA HIS A 104 -13.48 -8.49 -1.82
C HIS A 104 -13.13 -8.55 -0.32
N TRP A 105 -13.87 -7.81 0.51
CA TRP A 105 -13.71 -7.82 1.96
C TRP A 105 -14.12 -9.16 2.56
N GLN A 106 -13.29 -9.69 3.46
CA GLN A 106 -13.59 -10.90 4.21
C GLN A 106 -13.75 -10.56 5.70
N PRO A 107 -14.88 -10.90 6.35
CA PRO A 107 -15.09 -10.63 7.79
C PRO A 107 -14.07 -11.28 8.73
N SER A 108 -13.27 -12.22 8.24
CA SER A 108 -12.12 -12.79 8.94
C SER A 108 -10.93 -11.82 9.05
N TRP A 109 -10.83 -10.83 8.17
CA TRP A 109 -9.78 -9.81 8.22
C TRP A 109 -10.03 -8.84 9.38
N SER A 110 -8.94 -8.38 9.98
CA SER A 110 -8.88 -7.45 11.11
C SER A 110 -8.28 -6.11 10.70
N VAL A 111 -8.34 -5.12 11.60
CA VAL A 111 -7.60 -3.86 11.50
C VAL A 111 -6.11 -4.12 11.22
N ARG A 112 -5.50 -5.07 11.92
CA ARG A 112 -4.10 -5.48 11.67
C ARG A 112 -3.86 -5.89 10.23
N THR A 113 -4.64 -6.84 9.72
CA THR A 113 -4.45 -7.32 8.34
C THR A 113 -4.67 -6.20 7.32
N ALA A 114 -5.59 -5.29 7.61
CA ALA A 114 -5.86 -4.16 6.75
C ALA A 114 -4.71 -3.13 6.74
N LEU A 115 -4.07 -2.87 7.89
CA LEU A 115 -2.89 -2.01 7.96
C LEU A 115 -1.69 -2.63 7.23
N VAL A 116 -1.47 -3.94 7.35
CA VAL A 116 -0.43 -4.65 6.59
C VAL A 116 -0.65 -4.51 5.08
N ALA A 117 -1.90 -4.66 4.63
CA ALA A 117 -2.25 -4.46 3.22
C ALA A 117 -2.08 -3.01 2.77
N LEU A 118 -2.42 -2.02 3.61
CA LEU A 118 -2.18 -0.60 3.30
C LEU A 118 -0.68 -0.30 3.12
N ILE A 119 0.19 -0.86 3.98
CA ILE A 119 1.65 -0.77 3.85
C ILE A 119 2.09 -1.38 2.52
N ALA A 120 1.68 -2.62 2.23
CA ALA A 120 2.03 -3.29 0.98
C ALA A 120 1.51 -2.57 -0.28
N PHE A 121 0.44 -1.78 -0.15
CA PHE A 121 -0.16 -1.06 -1.26
C PHE A 121 0.48 0.32 -1.54
N MET A 122 1.17 0.93 -0.56
CA MET A 122 1.84 2.23 -0.74
C MET A 122 2.72 2.34 -2.01
N PRO A 123 3.61 1.37 -2.33
CA PRO A 123 4.56 1.49 -3.43
C PRO A 123 3.96 1.14 -4.80
N THR A 124 2.69 0.73 -4.86
CA THR A 124 2.02 0.45 -6.13
C THR A 124 1.77 1.75 -6.92
N PRO A 125 1.55 1.75 -8.24
CA PRO A 125 1.16 2.95 -9.01
C PRO A 125 -0.23 3.48 -8.63
N GLY A 126 -0.47 4.79 -8.77
CA GLY A 126 -1.75 5.40 -8.35
C GLY A 126 -2.84 5.12 -9.37
N GLY A 127 -2.46 5.15 -10.64
CA GLY A 127 -3.30 4.74 -11.76
C GLY A 127 -4.54 5.62 -11.91
N GLY A 128 -4.52 6.85 -11.40
CA GLY A 128 -5.68 7.74 -11.40
C GLY A 128 -6.83 7.28 -10.50
N ALA A 129 -6.59 6.31 -9.59
CA ALA A 129 -7.60 5.91 -8.62
C ALA A 129 -8.02 7.10 -7.74
N LEU A 130 -9.29 7.12 -7.32
CA LEU A 130 -9.84 8.20 -6.51
C LEU A 130 -8.99 8.42 -5.24
N GLY A 131 -8.51 9.65 -5.07
CA GLY A 131 -7.68 10.01 -3.93
C GLY A 131 -6.21 9.62 -4.06
N SER A 132 -5.77 9.06 -5.19
CA SER A 132 -4.36 8.82 -5.46
C SER A 132 -3.65 10.08 -5.98
N LEU A 133 -2.37 10.17 -5.68
CA LEU A 133 -1.43 11.19 -6.17
C LEU A 133 -0.21 10.49 -6.76
N ASP A 134 0.34 11.07 -7.83
CA ASP A 134 1.49 10.53 -8.55
C ASP A 134 2.68 11.51 -8.51
N PHE A 135 3.11 11.86 -7.29
CA PHE A 135 4.31 12.69 -7.11
C PHE A 135 5.56 11.93 -7.54
N LYS A 136 6.62 12.67 -7.89
CA LYS A 136 7.92 12.08 -8.22
C LYS A 136 8.52 11.38 -7.01
N LYS A 137 9.41 10.41 -7.24
CA LYS A 137 10.03 9.63 -6.17
C LYS A 137 10.83 10.50 -5.21
N GLU A 138 11.48 11.54 -5.71
CA GLU A 138 12.29 12.48 -4.93
C GLU A 138 11.41 13.32 -4.00
N ASP A 139 10.26 13.77 -4.47
CA ASP A 139 9.28 14.51 -3.66
C ASP A 139 8.68 13.61 -2.57
N ARG A 140 8.37 12.35 -2.90
CA ARG A 140 7.89 11.35 -1.92
C ARG A 140 8.93 11.07 -0.85
N ARG A 141 10.21 11.00 -1.22
CA ARG A 141 11.34 10.87 -0.28
C ARG A 141 11.46 12.08 0.66
N ALA A 142 11.36 13.29 0.13
CA ALA A 142 11.37 14.51 0.94
C ALA A 142 10.20 14.52 1.94
N LEU A 143 9.01 14.10 1.51
CA LEU A 143 7.85 13.97 2.39
C LEU A 143 8.02 12.87 3.44
N ALA A 144 8.67 11.76 3.11
CA ALA A 144 9.02 10.70 4.06
C ALA A 144 9.90 11.24 5.19
N ILE A 145 10.94 12.01 4.87
CA ILE A 145 11.81 12.64 5.88
C ILE A 145 11.01 13.60 6.76
N LYS A 146 10.28 14.52 6.13
CA LYS A 146 9.49 15.55 6.81
C LYS A 146 8.43 14.96 7.76
N SER A 147 7.86 13.81 7.40
CA SER A 147 6.83 13.14 8.21
C SER A 147 7.26 12.77 9.64
N ARG A 148 8.56 12.75 9.91
CA ARG A 148 9.16 12.44 11.21
C ARG A 148 9.26 13.64 12.14
N GLU A 149 9.16 14.86 11.62
CA GLU A 149 9.44 16.07 12.39
C GLU A 149 8.33 16.38 13.40
N THR A 150 7.08 16.30 12.95
CA THR A 150 5.91 16.59 13.78
C THR A 150 4.72 15.71 13.38
N PRO A 151 3.88 15.31 14.35
CA PRO A 151 2.62 14.66 14.05
C PRO A 151 1.64 15.64 13.39
N PRO A 152 0.71 15.16 12.55
CA PRO A 152 -0.32 16.03 12.00
C PRO A 152 -1.25 16.56 13.11
N LYS A 153 -1.79 17.77 12.89
CA LYS A 153 -2.80 18.35 13.77
C LYS A 153 -4.20 18.09 13.23
N PHE A 154 -5.02 17.37 14.00
CA PHE A 154 -6.33 16.91 13.52
C PHE A 154 -7.31 16.61 14.67
N GLY A 155 -8.52 17.18 14.56
CA GLY A 155 -9.68 16.88 15.41
C GLY A 155 -9.62 17.49 16.81
N SER A 156 -10.23 16.80 17.78
CA SER A 156 -10.32 17.21 19.19
C SER A 156 -8.97 17.12 19.93
N ALA A 157 -8.90 17.71 21.12
CA ALA A 157 -7.70 17.62 21.96
C ALA A 157 -7.41 16.17 22.39
N GLU A 158 -8.45 15.38 22.67
CA GLU A 158 -8.36 13.97 23.04
C GLU A 158 -7.80 13.14 21.88
N ARG A 159 -8.32 13.35 20.66
CA ARG A 159 -7.78 12.74 19.45
C ARG A 159 -6.33 13.14 19.21
N GLN A 160 -6.01 14.41 19.41
CA GLN A 160 -4.65 14.89 19.22
C GLN A 160 -3.67 14.22 20.17
N LYS A 161 -4.05 13.97 21.43
CA LYS A 161 -3.22 13.21 22.38
C LYS A 161 -2.91 11.79 21.87
N VAL A 162 -3.91 11.11 21.31
CA VAL A 162 -3.72 9.77 20.71
C VAL A 162 -2.75 9.83 19.52
N ILE A 163 -2.88 10.84 18.65
CA ILE A 163 -1.98 11.03 17.51
C ILE A 163 -0.55 11.31 17.99
N ASP A 164 -0.39 12.20 18.97
CA ASP A 164 0.91 12.57 19.53
C ASP A 164 1.58 11.35 20.20
N GLU A 165 0.84 10.56 21.00
CA GLU A 165 1.33 9.32 21.62
C GLU A 165 1.78 8.29 20.57
N ILE A 166 0.97 8.07 19.53
CA ILE A 166 1.32 7.17 18.43
C ILE A 166 2.62 7.63 17.78
N HIS A 167 2.78 8.94 17.56
CA HIS A 167 3.96 9.47 16.88
C HIS A 167 5.23 9.27 17.69
N GLU A 168 5.20 9.57 18.99
CA GLU A 168 6.33 9.37 19.89
C GLU A 168 6.76 7.90 19.93
N GLN A 169 5.79 6.98 20.08
CA GLN A 169 6.08 5.55 20.08
C GLN A 169 6.63 5.07 18.74
N MET A 170 6.06 5.52 17.61
CA MET A 170 6.57 5.20 16.27
C MET A 170 7.99 5.74 16.05
N LEU A 171 8.28 6.97 16.46
CA LEU A 171 9.61 7.57 16.36
C LEU A 171 10.66 6.78 17.16
N SER A 172 10.31 6.36 18.38
CA SER A 172 11.23 5.63 19.26
C SER A 172 11.74 4.30 18.68
N ARG A 173 10.98 3.70 17.77
CA ARG A 173 11.26 2.39 17.15
C ARG A 173 11.57 2.44 15.66
N ALA A 174 11.35 3.60 15.02
CA ALA A 174 11.58 3.75 13.59
C ALA A 174 13.08 3.67 13.29
N PRO A 175 13.49 2.89 12.27
CA PRO A 175 14.87 2.93 11.79
C PRO A 175 15.28 4.35 11.38
N PRO A 176 16.60 4.65 11.40
CA PRO A 176 17.12 5.86 10.78
C PRO A 176 16.69 5.94 9.32
N VAL A 177 16.48 7.15 8.82
CA VAL A 177 16.21 7.36 7.40
C VAL A 177 17.45 6.95 6.60
N PRO A 178 17.32 6.08 5.58
CA PRO A 178 18.41 5.79 4.67
C PRO A 178 18.91 7.09 4.01
N GLN A 179 20.22 7.37 4.14
CA GLN A 179 20.83 8.49 3.43
C GLN A 179 20.92 8.14 1.95
N LEU A 180 20.46 9.03 1.07
CA LEU A 180 20.73 8.92 -0.35
C LEU A 180 22.24 9.12 -0.55
N LEU A 181 22.92 8.11 -1.10
CA LEU A 181 24.28 8.28 -1.60
C LEU A 181 24.23 9.27 -2.76
N THR A 182 24.45 10.55 -2.46
CA THR A 182 24.82 11.51 -3.48
C THR A 182 26.24 11.17 -3.89
N ASN A 183 26.40 10.51 -5.05
CA ASN A 183 27.69 10.49 -5.70
C ASN A 183 28.02 11.96 -6.02
N GLU A 184 28.85 12.57 -5.17
CA GLU A 184 29.49 13.83 -5.48
C GLU A 184 30.32 13.58 -6.74
N THR A 185 29.86 14.15 -7.86
CA THR A 185 30.71 14.32 -9.03
C THR A 185 31.88 15.15 -8.56
N ASN A 186 33.05 14.52 -8.42
CA ASN A 186 34.31 15.20 -8.20
C ASN A 186 34.49 16.21 -9.34
N GLU A 187 34.18 17.49 -9.11
CA GLU A 187 34.71 18.58 -9.93
C GLU A 187 36.20 18.70 -9.60
N GLU A 188 36.97 17.87 -10.31
CA GLU A 188 38.41 18.02 -10.44
C GLU A 188 38.71 19.45 -10.91
N THR A 189 39.46 20.12 -10.06
CA THR A 189 39.93 21.49 -10.20
C THR A 189 40.81 21.61 -11.44
N ASN A 190 40.25 22.04 -12.57
CA ASN A 190 41.07 22.51 -13.70
C ASN A 190 41.38 24.01 -13.50
N GLN A 191 42.54 24.25 -12.89
CA GLN A 191 43.24 25.53 -12.96
C GLN A 191 43.72 25.77 -14.40
N LEU A 192 43.24 26.84 -15.03
CA LEU A 192 43.85 27.45 -16.22
C LEU A 192 44.65 28.68 -15.78
N PRO A 193 45.90 28.87 -16.26
CA PRO A 193 46.67 30.06 -15.94
C PRO A 193 46.29 31.24 -16.85
N ALA A 194 46.46 32.44 -16.31
CA ALA A 194 46.26 33.71 -16.99
C ALA A 194 47.33 33.98 -18.06
N SER A 195 46.95 34.67 -19.14
CA SER A 195 47.86 35.44 -19.98
C SER A 195 47.15 36.66 -20.58
N ASP A 196 47.79 37.82 -20.40
CA ASP A 196 47.42 39.18 -20.83
C ASP A 196 47.50 39.43 -22.35
N ALA A 197 46.72 40.44 -22.80
CA ALA A 197 46.96 41.49 -23.82
C ALA A 197 47.31 41.07 -25.28
N SER A 198 46.91 41.74 -26.39
CA SER A 198 46.41 43.09 -26.67
C SER A 198 45.74 43.20 -28.08
N ASP A 199 45.06 44.34 -28.29
CA ASP A 199 44.90 45.13 -29.53
C ASP A 199 43.62 45.10 -30.41
N GLU A 200 42.83 46.18 -30.19
CA GLU A 200 42.12 47.11 -31.09
C GLU A 200 41.85 46.78 -32.57
N HIS A 201 40.60 47.00 -33.01
CA HIS A 201 40.27 48.15 -33.89
C HIS A 201 38.76 48.50 -33.89
N ALA A 202 38.50 49.81 -33.92
CA ALA A 202 37.21 50.47 -33.74
C ALA A 202 36.35 50.54 -35.01
N HIS A 203 35.03 50.76 -34.85
CA HIS A 203 34.30 51.77 -35.65
C HIS A 203 33.07 52.33 -34.90
N LYS A 204 32.99 53.66 -34.92
CA LYS A 204 32.02 54.61 -34.33
C LYS A 204 30.71 54.67 -35.13
N ALA A 205 29.58 54.96 -34.46
CA ALA A 205 28.77 56.19 -34.60
C ALA A 205 27.28 55.91 -34.25
N VAL A 206 26.78 56.43 -33.11
CA VAL A 206 25.98 57.67 -32.94
C VAL A 206 24.48 57.53 -33.26
N GLY A 207 23.67 57.77 -32.22
CA GLY A 207 22.57 58.74 -32.31
C GLY A 207 21.15 58.21 -32.08
N GLY A 208 20.48 58.73 -31.05
CA GLY A 208 19.03 58.97 -31.10
C GLY A 208 18.19 58.36 -29.98
N VAL A 209 18.11 59.06 -28.85
CA VAL A 209 17.04 58.95 -27.84
C VAL A 209 15.82 59.74 -28.33
N ASN A 210 14.61 59.26 -28.04
CA ASN A 210 13.41 60.00 -27.56
C ASN A 210 12.17 59.08 -27.66
N THR A 211 11.62 58.62 -26.52
CA THR A 211 10.43 59.18 -25.79
C THR A 211 9.18 59.26 -26.66
N ALA A 212 7.96 58.96 -26.24
CA ALA A 212 7.31 58.51 -25.01
C ALA A 212 5.85 58.23 -25.43
N GLY A 213 5.03 57.57 -24.61
CA GLY A 213 3.59 57.56 -24.89
C GLY A 213 2.78 56.49 -24.16
N SER A 214 2.53 56.76 -22.89
CA SER A 214 1.56 56.08 -22.03
C SER A 214 0.13 56.31 -22.52
N ASN A 215 -0.78 55.32 -22.42
CA ASN A 215 -1.91 55.37 -21.49
C ASN A 215 -2.91 54.22 -21.66
N SER A 216 -3.53 53.94 -20.52
CA SER A 216 -4.63 53.07 -20.18
C SER A 216 -5.95 53.41 -20.86
N ASP A 217 -6.87 52.44 -20.97
CA ASP A 217 -8.07 52.41 -20.11
C ASP A 217 -8.98 51.20 -20.42
N SER A 218 -9.64 50.81 -19.34
CA SER A 218 -10.57 49.72 -19.05
C SER A 218 -11.90 49.68 -19.83
N VAL A 219 -12.62 48.53 -19.77
CA VAL A 219 -13.96 48.36 -19.16
C VAL A 219 -14.79 47.20 -19.80
N ASN A 220 -15.20 46.27 -18.91
CA ASN A 220 -16.43 45.42 -18.84
C ASN A 220 -16.79 44.28 -19.82
N ASN A 221 -17.05 43.13 -19.19
CA ASN A 221 -18.34 42.40 -19.07
C ASN A 221 -18.49 40.97 -19.67
N ASP A 222 -19.03 40.13 -18.77
CA ASP A 222 -20.01 39.05 -18.94
C ASP A 222 -19.60 37.59 -19.21
N LEU A 223 -19.99 36.75 -18.23
CA LEU A 223 -20.20 35.30 -18.29
C LEU A 223 -21.31 34.93 -19.30
N PRO A 224 -21.34 33.66 -19.75
CA PRO A 224 -22.44 32.78 -19.30
C PRO A 224 -22.07 31.29 -19.09
N ARG A 225 -22.80 30.63 -18.16
CA ARG A 225 -23.05 29.17 -18.13
C ARG A 225 -23.99 28.76 -19.28
N PRO A 226 -24.16 27.46 -19.57
CA PRO A 226 -25.37 26.79 -19.05
C PRO A 226 -25.21 25.32 -18.63
N ASP A 227 -26.20 24.88 -17.85
CA ASP A 227 -26.52 23.54 -17.36
C ASP A 227 -27.13 22.63 -18.45
N SER A 228 -27.16 21.31 -18.18
CA SER A 228 -28.35 20.42 -18.20
C SER A 228 -28.18 19.08 -18.92
N GLU A 229 -28.76 18.08 -18.26
CA GLU A 229 -28.86 16.66 -18.53
C GLU A 229 -29.63 16.32 -19.83
N SER A 230 -29.35 15.15 -20.42
CA SER A 230 -30.39 14.34 -21.04
C SER A 230 -30.01 12.86 -21.09
N GLU A 231 -31.00 12.06 -20.70
CA GLU A 231 -31.09 10.62 -20.63
C GLU A 231 -31.66 10.12 -21.96
N ILE A 232 -31.01 9.18 -22.67
CA ILE A 232 -31.65 8.42 -23.75
C ILE A 232 -31.26 6.94 -23.70
N VAL A 233 -32.31 6.13 -23.73
CA VAL A 233 -32.42 4.67 -23.69
C VAL A 233 -32.10 4.03 -25.06
N GLN A 234 -31.29 2.97 -25.00
CA GLN A 234 -31.38 1.67 -25.69
C GLN A 234 -31.73 1.62 -27.20
N HIS A 235 -30.80 1.08 -27.99
CA HIS A 235 -31.15 0.30 -29.19
C HIS A 235 -30.26 -0.95 -29.30
N ILE A 236 -30.94 -2.09 -29.40
CA ILE A 236 -30.45 -3.44 -29.64
C ILE A 236 -30.04 -3.59 -31.11
N VAL A 237 -28.87 -4.18 -31.37
CA VAL A 237 -28.60 -4.98 -32.58
C VAL A 237 -27.73 -6.18 -32.21
N GLU A 238 -28.27 -7.38 -32.42
CA GLU A 238 -27.58 -8.67 -32.39
C GLU A 238 -27.06 -9.06 -33.78
N GLY A 239 -25.99 -9.87 -33.78
CA GLY A 239 -25.54 -10.72 -34.88
C GLY A 239 -24.17 -10.32 -35.45
N ARG A 240 -23.25 -11.21 -35.81
CA ARG A 240 -23.17 -12.67 -35.83
C ARG A 240 -21.69 -13.06 -36.10
N THR A 241 -21.36 -14.26 -35.66
CA THR A 241 -20.16 -15.12 -35.78
C THR A 241 -19.24 -15.03 -37.02
N GLU A 242 -17.94 -15.27 -36.80
CA GLU A 242 -17.00 -16.25 -37.44
C GLU A 242 -15.55 -15.79 -37.13
N GLY A 243 -14.54 -16.57 -36.72
CA GLY A 243 -14.34 -18.01 -36.74
C GLY A 243 -13.26 -18.41 -37.76
N VAL A 244 -11.96 -18.14 -37.53
CA VAL A 244 -10.87 -18.84 -38.26
C VAL A 244 -9.65 -19.07 -37.36
N SER A 245 -9.39 -20.36 -37.14
CA SER A 245 -8.14 -20.97 -36.68
C SER A 245 -7.09 -21.03 -37.79
N ASN A 246 -5.79 -20.93 -37.46
CA ASN A 246 -4.85 -21.99 -37.83
C ASN A 246 -3.49 -21.90 -37.15
N HIS A 247 -2.98 -23.11 -36.91
CA HIS A 247 -1.71 -23.51 -36.30
C HIS A 247 -0.47 -23.08 -37.09
N SER A 248 0.68 -22.99 -36.40
CA SER A 248 1.86 -23.82 -36.71
C SER A 248 2.96 -23.71 -35.65
N ARG A 249 3.54 -24.86 -35.31
CA ARG A 249 4.55 -25.13 -34.27
C ARG A 249 5.69 -25.90 -34.94
N ALA A 250 6.95 -25.50 -34.73
CA ALA A 250 8.16 -26.31 -34.98
C ALA A 250 9.32 -25.68 -34.16
N ASN A 251 9.84 -26.32 -33.10
CA ASN A 251 10.95 -27.31 -33.03
C ASN A 251 12.32 -26.75 -33.48
N LEU A 252 13.24 -26.46 -32.55
CA LEU A 252 14.28 -27.33 -31.93
C LEU A 252 15.60 -27.38 -32.74
N SER A 253 16.70 -26.88 -32.15
CA SER A 253 18.08 -27.24 -32.53
C SER A 253 19.06 -26.94 -31.38
N ARG A 254 19.92 -27.91 -31.08
CA ARG A 254 20.91 -28.01 -29.99
C ARG A 254 22.23 -28.42 -30.63
N GLU A 255 23.34 -27.72 -30.33
CA GLU A 255 24.76 -28.14 -30.44
C GLU A 255 25.65 -26.89 -30.17
N ASN A 256 26.90 -26.90 -29.68
CA ASN A 256 27.86 -27.86 -29.13
C ASN A 256 28.99 -27.02 -28.44
N ILE A 257 29.76 -27.56 -27.48
CA ILE A 257 30.88 -26.88 -26.77
C ILE A 257 32.22 -27.56 -27.10
N PRO A 258 33.38 -26.86 -27.10
CA PRO A 258 34.70 -27.45 -26.81
C PRO A 258 35.33 -26.97 -25.47
N ARG A 259 36.15 -27.86 -24.85
CA ARG A 259 36.78 -27.80 -23.51
C ARG A 259 38.33 -27.70 -23.61
N VAL A 260 39.03 -27.18 -22.56
CA VAL A 260 40.30 -27.64 -21.86
C VAL A 260 40.84 -26.49 -20.94
N ALA A 261 40.74 -26.48 -19.58
CA ALA A 261 41.58 -26.96 -18.42
C ALA A 261 42.80 -26.07 -18.01
N PRO A 262 43.37 -26.00 -16.75
CA PRO A 262 43.09 -26.69 -15.45
C PRO A 262 43.16 -25.84 -14.09
N THR A 263 42.70 -26.47 -12.96
CA THR A 263 42.81 -26.34 -11.45
C THR A 263 43.35 -25.08 -10.69
N PRO A 264 42.97 -24.78 -9.39
CA PRO A 264 42.95 -25.67 -8.20
C PRO A 264 41.65 -25.65 -7.32
N GLN A 265 41.49 -26.70 -6.51
CA GLN A 265 40.32 -27.00 -5.68
C GLN A 265 40.35 -26.29 -4.31
N ASN A 266 39.24 -25.66 -3.93
CA ASN A 266 38.92 -25.26 -2.55
C ASN A 266 37.86 -26.22 -1.96
N PRO A 267 37.87 -26.50 -0.65
CA PRO A 267 37.08 -27.59 -0.06
C PRO A 267 35.58 -27.32 -0.15
N VAL A 268 34.86 -28.30 -0.70
CA VAL A 268 33.39 -28.32 -0.77
C VAL A 268 32.84 -28.48 0.63
N VAL A 269 32.08 -27.49 1.10
CA VAL A 269 31.22 -27.61 2.28
C VAL A 269 30.19 -28.70 1.99
N ALA A 270 30.20 -29.76 2.79
CA ALA A 270 29.22 -30.83 2.71
C ALA A 270 27.82 -30.27 3.01
N ILE A 271 26.97 -30.19 1.98
CA ILE A 271 25.53 -29.94 2.14
C ILE A 271 24.95 -31.16 2.84
N GLN A 272 24.63 -31.03 4.13
CA GLN A 272 23.85 -32.05 4.83
C GLN A 272 22.45 -32.08 4.21
N LYS A 273 22.09 -33.20 3.58
CA LYS A 273 20.70 -33.48 3.18
C LYS A 273 19.83 -33.46 4.44
N PRO A 274 18.72 -32.68 4.48
CA PRO A 274 17.82 -32.71 5.61
C PRO A 274 17.24 -34.12 5.72
N LYS A 275 17.41 -34.71 6.90
CA LYS A 275 16.84 -36.01 7.27
C LYS A 275 15.33 -35.79 7.36
N HIS A 276 14.63 -35.87 6.23
CA HIS A 276 13.18 -35.74 6.21
C HIS A 276 12.59 -36.82 7.11
N ASP A 277 11.99 -36.34 8.20
CA ASP A 277 11.43 -37.16 9.25
C ASP A 277 10.32 -38.03 8.68
N ARG A 278 10.61 -39.33 8.55
CA ARG A 278 9.60 -40.35 8.26
C ARG A 278 8.40 -40.24 9.21
N LEU A 279 8.61 -39.69 10.39
CA LEU A 279 7.57 -39.37 11.38
C LEU A 279 6.62 -38.27 10.92
N LEU A 280 7.13 -37.17 10.34
CA LEU A 280 6.29 -36.09 9.81
C LEU A 280 5.47 -36.58 8.61
N THR A 281 6.08 -37.39 7.74
CA THR A 281 5.38 -38.01 6.62
C THR A 281 4.29 -38.99 7.09
N LEU A 282 4.57 -39.82 8.10
CA LEU A 282 3.58 -40.77 8.65
C LEU A 282 2.41 -40.04 9.33
N ALA A 283 2.70 -38.96 10.06
CA ALA A 283 1.69 -38.13 10.70
C ALA A 283 0.77 -37.45 9.67
N ALA A 284 1.31 -36.97 8.56
CA ALA A 284 0.53 -36.40 7.47
C ALA A 284 -0.42 -37.44 6.85
N PHE A 285 0.05 -38.67 6.58
CA PHE A 285 -0.81 -39.73 6.07
C PHE A 285 -1.92 -40.12 7.07
N GLY A 286 -1.59 -40.22 8.36
CA GLY A 286 -2.58 -40.48 9.42
C GLY A 286 -3.67 -39.40 9.48
N LEU A 287 -3.28 -38.12 9.42
CA LEU A 287 -4.23 -37.01 9.41
C LEU A 287 -5.11 -37.02 8.16
N THR A 288 -4.54 -37.31 6.98
CA THR A 288 -5.34 -37.39 5.74
C THR A 288 -6.37 -38.51 5.77
N LEU A 289 -6.02 -39.69 6.32
CA LEU A 289 -6.97 -40.82 6.45
C LEU A 289 -8.07 -40.51 7.47
N ALA A 290 -7.75 -39.82 8.56
CA ALA A 290 -8.74 -39.40 9.55
C ALA A 290 -9.76 -38.41 8.96
N ILE A 291 -9.29 -37.39 8.22
CA ILE A 291 -10.18 -36.43 7.54
C ILE A 291 -11.06 -37.14 6.51
N MET A 292 -10.48 -38.05 5.71
CA MET A 292 -11.23 -38.81 4.71
C MET A 292 -12.32 -39.67 5.37
N ALA A 293 -12.02 -40.35 6.47
CA ALA A 293 -12.99 -41.13 7.23
C ALA A 293 -14.14 -40.27 7.79
N LEU A 294 -13.84 -39.05 8.25
CA LEU A 294 -14.86 -38.10 8.72
C LEU A 294 -15.76 -37.60 7.59
N VAL A 295 -15.19 -37.34 6.41
CA VAL A 295 -15.97 -36.95 5.22
C VAL A 295 -16.86 -38.10 4.76
N ILE A 296 -16.34 -39.33 4.71
CA ILE A 296 -17.10 -40.53 4.35
C ILE A 296 -18.23 -40.76 5.36
N LYS A 297 -17.95 -40.69 6.66
CA LYS A 297 -18.95 -40.82 7.73
C LYS A 297 -20.03 -39.74 7.61
N LYS A 298 -19.64 -38.49 7.31
CA LYS A 298 -20.58 -37.39 7.09
C LYS A 298 -21.41 -37.59 5.82
N PHE A 299 -20.82 -38.11 4.75
CA PHE A 299 -21.49 -38.43 3.49
C PHE A 299 -22.54 -39.53 3.70
N PHE A 300 -22.22 -40.62 4.41
CA PHE A 300 -23.19 -41.67 4.73
C PHE A 300 -24.30 -41.17 5.67
N LYS A 301 -23.99 -40.27 6.61
CA LYS A 301 -24.99 -39.65 7.49
C LYS A 301 -25.95 -38.72 6.73
N ILE A 302 -25.45 -37.99 5.73
CA ILE A 302 -26.26 -37.08 4.90
C ILE A 302 -27.12 -37.86 3.89
N ASN A 303 -26.59 -38.93 3.31
CA ASN A 303 -27.24 -39.68 2.23
C ASN A 303 -28.12 -40.85 2.70
N GLY A 304 -28.42 -40.95 4.00
CA GLY A 304 -29.50 -41.81 4.51
C GLY A 304 -29.37 -43.32 4.22
N LEU A 305 -28.17 -43.84 3.91
CA LEU A 305 -27.96 -45.28 3.68
C LEU A 305 -27.59 -46.05 4.98
N ALA A 306 -28.16 -45.63 6.11
CA ALA A 306 -27.95 -46.26 7.42
C ALA A 306 -28.87 -47.49 7.62
N GLY A 307 -28.94 -48.36 6.62
CA GLY A 307 -29.79 -49.56 6.63
C GLY A 307 -29.09 -50.88 6.30
N TYR A 308 -27.76 -50.89 6.10
CA TYR A 308 -27.07 -52.09 5.58
C TYR A 308 -26.07 -52.73 6.56
N ILE A 309 -25.99 -52.31 7.83
CA ILE A 309 -25.03 -52.91 8.80
C ILE A 309 -25.69 -53.48 10.08
N GLU A 310 -27.00 -53.32 10.29
CA GLU A 310 -27.70 -54.05 11.35
C GLU A 310 -28.58 -55.16 10.75
N GLY A 311 -27.95 -56.31 10.52
CA GLY A 311 -28.62 -57.52 10.07
C GLY A 311 -29.68 -58.01 11.06
N LYS A 312 -30.94 -57.69 10.80
CA LYS A 312 -32.10 -58.39 11.35
C LYS A 312 -33.11 -58.68 10.24
N PHE A 313 -33.22 -59.96 9.91
CA PHE A 313 -34.49 -60.55 9.47
C PHE A 313 -35.46 -60.60 10.65
#